data_AF-A0A661BNL2-F1
#
_entry.id   AF-A0A661BNL2-F1
#
_cell.length_a   1.000
_cell.length_b   1.000
_cell.length_c   1.000
_cell.angle_alpha   90.00
_cell.angle_beta   90.00
_cell.angle_gamma   90.00
#
_symmetry.space_group_name_H-M   'P 1'
#
loop_
_entity.id
_entity.type
_entity.pdbx_description
1 polymer ?
#
loop_
_entity_poly.entity_id
_entity_poly.type
_entity_poly.pdbx_seq_one_letter_code
_entity_poly.pdbx_strand_id
1 'polypeptide(L)'
;MGKKQSASNFWWALGIIAMGAFVALMGLGVVPVDAKNFNGPRWLTTVAGFVFILGGCAVLMKTIGISENTPIYLLPVALLVSGMAAIGLWVAFGPGERGFDVTFGIASFLGGHGAGELIGRAVFGLGALLTTGIAVWIWRDFLKRLKESEDD
;
A
#
# COMPACT_ATOMS: atom_id res chain seq x y z
N MET A 1 3.40 -1.74 -32.82
CA MET A 1 3.71 -0.77 -31.74
C MET A 1 3.87 -1.40 -30.33
N GLY A 2 3.57 -2.70 -30.10
CA GLY A 2 3.52 -3.28 -28.74
C GLY A 2 4.83 -3.73 -28.07
N LYS A 3 5.91 -4.05 -28.79
CA LYS A 3 7.14 -4.60 -28.17
C LYS A 3 7.95 -3.57 -27.35
N LYS A 4 8.00 -2.31 -27.79
CA LYS A 4 8.72 -1.23 -27.06
C LYS A 4 8.04 -0.88 -25.73
N GLN A 5 6.72 -0.95 -25.66
CA GLN A 5 5.95 -0.60 -24.46
C GLN A 5 6.06 -1.69 -23.39
N SER A 6 6.10 -2.97 -23.79
CA SER A 6 6.36 -4.10 -22.88
C SER A 6 7.76 -4.02 -22.25
N ALA A 7 8.80 -3.72 -23.04
CA ALA A 7 10.16 -3.56 -22.51
C ALA A 7 10.30 -2.39 -21.52
N SER A 8 9.61 -1.26 -21.78
CA SER A 8 9.61 -0.11 -20.88
C SER A 8 8.96 -0.44 -19.52
N ASN A 9 7.78 -1.08 -19.54
CA ASN A 9 7.04 -1.45 -18.33
C ASN A 9 7.83 -2.43 -17.44
N PHE A 10 8.60 -3.33 -18.04
CA PHE A 10 9.46 -4.27 -17.33
C PHE A 10 10.50 -3.55 -16.45
N TRP A 11 11.25 -2.61 -17.02
CA TRP A 11 12.27 -1.85 -16.29
C TRP A 11 11.67 -0.98 -15.19
N TRP A 12 10.51 -0.36 -15.46
CA TRP A 12 9.77 0.39 -14.44
C TRP A 12 9.36 -0.50 -13.27
N ALA A 13 8.85 -1.70 -13.54
CA ALA A 13 8.44 -2.62 -12.50
C ALA A 13 9.62 -3.09 -11.65
N LEU A 14 10.78 -3.39 -12.26
CA LEU A 14 12.00 -3.69 -11.52
C LEU A 14 12.47 -2.52 -10.65
N GLY A 15 12.42 -1.30 -11.17
CA GLY A 15 12.75 -0.10 -10.39
C GLY A 15 11.84 0.08 -9.17
N ILE A 16 10.54 -0.15 -9.34
CA ILE A 16 9.56 -0.10 -8.24
C ILE A 16 9.83 -1.20 -7.19
N ILE A 17 10.14 -2.42 -7.62
CA ILE A 17 10.48 -3.53 -6.71
C ILE A 17 11.76 -3.21 -5.95
N ALA A 18 12.81 -2.74 -6.61
CA ALA A 18 14.07 -2.40 -5.97
C ALA A 18 13.90 -1.27 -4.94
N MET A 19 13.13 -0.23 -5.27
CA MET A 19 12.79 0.84 -4.33
C MET A 19 11.98 0.31 -3.14
N GLY A 20 10.97 -0.53 -3.39
CA GLY A 20 10.17 -1.17 -2.34
C GLY A 20 11.00 -2.05 -1.43
N ALA A 21 11.92 -2.84 -1.98
CA ALA A 21 12.86 -3.67 -1.23
C ALA A 21 13.78 -2.83 -0.35
N PHE A 22 14.33 -1.73 -0.89
CA PHE A 22 15.12 -0.79 -0.10
C PHE A 22 14.33 -0.23 1.10
N VAL A 23 13.08 0.20 0.88
CA VAL A 23 12.20 0.70 1.95
C VAL A 23 11.86 -0.38 2.97
N ALA A 24 11.56 -1.61 2.52
CA ALA A 24 11.27 -2.72 3.41
C ALA A 24 12.49 -3.07 4.30
N LEU A 25 13.69 -3.07 3.72
CA LEU A 25 14.94 -3.32 4.44
C LEU A 25 15.27 -2.23 5.47
N MET A 26 14.89 -0.97 5.23
CA MET A 26 14.96 0.09 6.27
C MET A 26 14.02 -0.23 7.44
N GLY A 27 12.79 -0.66 7.15
CA GLY A 27 11.83 -1.06 8.18
C GLY A 27 12.29 -2.27 9.00
N LEU A 28 12.91 -3.26 8.36
CA LEU A 28 13.48 -4.44 9.03
C LEU A 28 14.76 -4.13 9.82
N GLY A 29 15.33 -2.93 9.67
CA GLY A 29 16.57 -2.52 10.34
C GLY A 29 17.84 -3.12 9.72
N VAL A 30 17.75 -3.66 8.50
CA VAL A 30 18.92 -4.14 7.74
C VAL A 30 19.71 -2.96 7.19
N VAL A 31 19.00 -1.94 6.68
CA VAL A 31 19.61 -0.66 6.31
C VAL A 31 19.53 0.27 7.51
N PRO A 32 20.67 0.78 8.02
CA PRO A 32 20.68 1.64 9.20
C PRO A 32 20.03 2.99 8.88
N VAL A 33 19.02 3.33 9.67
CA VAL A 33 18.36 4.64 9.65
C VAL A 33 18.27 5.10 11.09
N ASP A 34 18.67 6.35 11.35
CA ASP A 34 18.59 6.93 12.69
C ASP A 34 17.17 6.84 13.22
N ALA A 35 17.01 6.35 14.47
CA ALA A 35 15.70 6.18 15.10
C ALA A 35 14.89 7.50 15.15
N LYS A 36 15.57 8.64 15.24
CA LYS A 36 14.96 9.99 15.23
C LYS A 36 14.21 10.32 13.93
N ASN A 37 14.52 9.62 12.83
CA ASN A 37 13.88 9.84 11.53
C ASN A 37 12.62 8.98 11.35
N PHE A 38 12.28 8.10 12.31
CA PHE A 38 11.07 7.30 12.27
C PHE A 38 9.92 8.01 12.98
N ASN A 39 8.92 8.44 12.19
CA ASN A 39 7.68 9.03 12.68
C ASN A 39 6.60 7.98 13.02
N GLY A 40 7.00 6.72 13.23
CA GLY A 40 6.11 5.61 13.55
C GLY A 40 6.86 4.29 13.74
N PRO A 41 6.14 3.22 14.15
CA PRO A 41 6.66 1.87 14.25
C PRO A 41 7.29 1.39 12.94
N ARG A 42 8.44 0.73 13.06
CA ARG A 42 9.22 0.18 11.94
C ARG A 42 8.44 -0.78 11.04
N TRP A 43 7.42 -1.46 11.57
CA TRP A 43 6.59 -2.36 10.78
C TRP A 43 5.83 -1.61 9.68
N LEU A 44 5.47 -0.34 9.86
CA LEU A 44 4.79 0.46 8.83
C LEU A 44 5.68 0.70 7.63
N THR A 45 6.93 1.09 7.87
CA THR A 45 7.95 1.26 6.82
C THR A 45 8.15 -0.06 6.08
N THR A 46 8.15 -1.18 6.81
CA THR A 46 8.25 -2.52 6.23
C THR A 46 7.07 -2.82 5.30
N VAL A 47 5.83 -2.63 5.79
CA VAL A 47 4.61 -2.83 4.99
C VAL A 47 4.56 -1.89 3.79
N ALA A 48 4.97 -0.63 3.95
CA ALA A 48 5.03 0.33 2.84
C ALA A 48 5.98 -0.14 1.74
N GLY A 49 7.16 -0.66 2.10
CA GLY A 49 8.08 -1.27 1.14
C GLY A 49 7.46 -2.47 0.41
N PHE A 50 6.76 -3.34 1.15
CA PHE A 50 6.05 -4.48 0.54
C PHE A 50 4.93 -4.05 -0.42
N VAL A 51 4.19 -2.97 -0.14
CA VAL A 51 3.18 -2.43 -1.07
C VAL A 51 3.81 -2.08 -2.42
N PHE A 52 4.99 -1.46 -2.43
CA PHE A 52 5.73 -1.19 -3.68
C PHE A 52 6.21 -2.47 -4.37
N ILE A 53 6.78 -3.42 -3.62
CA ILE A 53 7.20 -4.72 -4.18
C ILE A 53 6.02 -5.41 -4.87
N LEU A 54 4.87 -5.52 -4.18
CA LEU A 54 3.67 -6.18 -4.69
C LEU A 54 3.11 -5.45 -5.93
N GLY A 55 3.14 -4.12 -5.93
CA GLY A 55 2.72 -3.32 -7.09
C GLY A 55 3.61 -3.55 -8.30
N GLY A 56 4.93 -3.59 -8.10
CA GLY A 56 5.88 -3.94 -9.16
C GLY A 56 5.71 -5.39 -9.62
N CYS A 57 5.44 -6.34 -8.73
CA CYS A 57 5.11 -7.72 -9.10
C CYS A 57 3.86 -7.79 -9.99
N ALA A 58 2.79 -7.07 -9.67
CA ALA A 58 1.59 -7.03 -10.51
C ALA A 58 1.89 -6.49 -11.92
N VAL A 59 2.71 -5.43 -12.03
CA VAL A 59 3.14 -4.89 -13.33
C VAL A 59 4.02 -5.88 -14.09
N LEU A 60 4.94 -6.58 -13.41
CA LEU A 60 5.76 -7.62 -14.04
C LEU A 60 4.90 -8.77 -14.56
N MET A 61 3.97 -9.28 -13.75
CA MET A 61 3.06 -10.36 -14.12
C MET A 61 2.28 -10.01 -15.40
N LYS A 62 1.73 -8.80 -15.47
CA LYS A 62 1.06 -8.30 -16.68
C LYS A 62 2.01 -8.20 -17.88
N THR A 63 3.26 -7.82 -17.65
CA THR A 63 4.27 -7.67 -18.71
C THR A 63 4.70 -9.01 -19.30
N ILE A 64 4.76 -10.07 -18.48
CA ILE A 64 5.07 -11.44 -18.92
C ILE A 64 3.84 -12.21 -19.41
N GLY A 65 2.67 -11.57 -19.47
CA GLY A 65 1.45 -12.12 -20.06
C GLY A 65 0.56 -12.92 -19.11
N ILE A 66 0.76 -12.82 -17.79
CA ILE A 66 -0.17 -13.39 -16.81
C ILE A 66 -1.49 -12.59 -16.87
N SER A 67 -2.59 -13.32 -17.06
CA SER A 67 -3.92 -12.73 -17.13
C SER A 67 -4.38 -12.20 -15.77
N GLU A 68 -4.98 -11.01 -15.78
CA GLU A 68 -5.54 -10.36 -14.58
C GLU A 68 -6.67 -11.18 -13.92
N ASN A 69 -7.23 -12.12 -14.67
CA ASN A 69 -8.30 -13.00 -14.22
C ASN A 69 -7.81 -14.25 -13.46
N THR A 70 -6.50 -14.41 -13.28
CA THR A 70 -5.94 -15.59 -12.61
C THR A 70 -5.76 -15.35 -11.10
N PRO A 71 -5.92 -16.38 -10.25
CA PRO A 71 -5.66 -16.27 -8.81
C PRO A 71 -4.24 -15.76 -8.51
N ILE A 72 -3.25 -16.20 -9.31
CA ILE A 72 -1.85 -15.81 -9.12
C ILE A 72 -1.61 -14.31 -9.34
N TYR A 73 -2.37 -13.66 -10.23
CA TYR A 73 -2.32 -12.20 -10.40
C TYR A 73 -3.03 -11.45 -9.28
N LEU A 74 -4.17 -11.99 -8.81
CA LEU A 74 -4.96 -11.33 -7.78
C LEU A 74 -4.31 -11.35 -6.40
N LEU A 75 -3.49 -12.37 -6.09
CA LEU A 75 -2.81 -12.48 -4.80
C LEU A 75 -1.95 -11.25 -4.45
N PRO A 76 -0.97 -10.81 -5.28
CA PRO A 76 -0.18 -9.63 -4.95
C PRO A 76 -1.03 -8.36 -4.89
N VAL A 77 -2.09 -8.25 -5.70
CA VAL A 77 -3.02 -7.12 -5.67
C VAL A 77 -3.80 -7.09 -4.35
N ALA A 78 -4.31 -8.24 -3.89
CA ALA A 78 -5.02 -8.36 -2.62
C ALA A 78 -4.13 -7.96 -1.44
N LEU A 79 -2.90 -8.48 -1.40
CA LEU A 79 -1.91 -8.14 -0.37
C LEU A 79 -1.52 -6.67 -0.39
N LEU A 80 -1.36 -6.07 -1.59
CA LEU A 80 -1.04 -4.65 -1.75
C LEU A 80 -2.13 -3.78 -1.12
N VAL A 81 -3.39 -4.02 -1.51
CA VAL A 81 -4.52 -3.24 -1.01
C VAL A 81 -4.72 -3.46 0.49
N SER A 82 -4.53 -4.68 0.98
CA SER A 82 -4.51 -4.97 2.42
C SER A 82 -3.41 -4.22 3.17
N GLY A 83 -2.20 -4.13 2.60
CA GLY A 83 -1.10 -3.35 3.18
C GLY A 83 -1.42 -1.86 3.27
N MET A 84 -2.01 -1.29 2.21
CA MET A 84 -2.49 0.11 2.22
C MET A 84 -3.57 0.33 3.28
N ALA A 85 -4.54 -0.58 3.39
CA ALA A 85 -5.57 -0.53 4.41
C ALA A 85 -4.96 -0.60 5.82
N ALA A 86 -4.00 -1.48 6.07
CA ALA A 86 -3.33 -1.63 7.36
C ALA A 86 -2.57 -0.35 7.77
N ILE A 87 -1.85 0.28 6.83
CA ILE A 87 -1.18 1.56 7.07
C ILE A 87 -2.22 2.64 7.40
N GLY A 88 -3.29 2.77 6.60
CA GLY A 88 -4.34 3.76 6.83
C GLY A 88 -5.04 3.58 8.18
N LEU A 89 -5.37 2.35 8.55
CA LEU A 89 -5.99 2.01 9.84
C LEU A 89 -5.07 2.40 11.01
N TRP A 90 -3.76 2.18 10.88
CA TRP A 90 -2.83 2.60 11.91
C TRP A 90 -2.63 4.12 11.96
N VAL A 91 -2.67 4.81 10.82
CA VAL A 91 -2.62 6.28 10.82
C VAL A 91 -3.84 6.87 11.52
N ALA A 92 -5.02 6.29 11.28
CA ALA A 92 -6.28 6.73 11.87
C ALA A 92 -6.42 6.39 13.36
N PHE A 93 -6.20 5.13 13.72
CA PHE A 93 -6.54 4.57 15.04
C PHE A 93 -5.31 4.10 15.84
N GLY A 94 -4.13 4.12 15.25
CA GLY A 94 -2.91 3.68 15.91
C GLY A 94 -2.45 4.64 17.01
N PRO A 95 -1.69 4.13 18.00
CA PRO A 95 -1.19 4.93 19.10
C PRO A 95 -0.15 5.96 18.63
N GLY A 96 0.04 6.98 19.46
CA GLY A 96 1.00 8.06 19.26
C GLY A 96 0.43 9.24 18.50
N GLU A 97 1.08 10.38 18.67
CA GLU A 97 0.78 11.63 17.98
C GLU A 97 1.17 11.54 16.49
N ARG A 98 0.52 12.37 15.68
CA ARG A 98 0.76 12.49 14.24
C ARG A 98 0.92 13.97 13.92
N GLY A 99 1.95 14.30 13.15
CA GLY A 99 2.11 15.65 12.59
C GLY A 99 1.12 15.87 11.46
N PHE A 100 -0.14 16.16 11.80
CA PHE A 100 -1.15 16.55 10.83
C PHE A 100 -1.11 18.06 10.61
N ASP A 101 -0.27 18.49 9.69
CA ASP A 101 -0.26 19.88 9.22
C ASP A 101 -1.34 20.06 8.13
N VAL A 102 -2.57 20.32 8.56
CA VAL A 102 -3.68 20.57 7.64
C VAL A 102 -3.62 22.02 7.15
N THR A 103 -2.94 22.27 6.04
CA THR A 103 -2.88 23.61 5.41
C THR A 103 -4.16 23.98 4.64
N PHE A 104 -5.08 23.03 4.43
CA PHE A 104 -6.30 23.24 3.65
C PHE A 104 -7.46 23.78 4.50
N GLY A 105 -7.77 25.07 4.32
CA GLY A 105 -9.07 25.77 4.41
C GLY A 105 -9.97 25.59 5.66
N ILE A 106 -10.30 24.34 6.02
CA ILE A 106 -11.23 24.01 7.12
C ILE A 106 -10.53 24.08 8.47
N ALA A 107 -9.25 23.66 8.56
CA ALA A 107 -8.49 23.73 9.81
C ALA A 107 -8.18 25.18 10.23
N SER A 108 -7.96 26.07 9.26
CA SER A 108 -7.80 27.51 9.50
C SER A 108 -9.08 28.16 10.06
N PHE A 109 -10.25 27.59 9.77
CA PHE A 109 -11.54 28.08 10.26
C PHE A 109 -11.86 27.57 11.69
N LEU A 110 -11.29 26.41 12.08
CA LEU A 110 -11.52 25.77 13.38
C LEU A 110 -10.44 26.06 14.43
N GLY A 111 -9.39 26.82 14.07
CA GLY A 111 -8.61 27.64 15.00
C GLY A 111 -7.88 26.94 16.15
N GLY A 112 -7.53 25.65 16.03
CA GLY A 112 -6.85 24.94 17.11
C GLY A 112 -5.95 23.79 16.65
N HIS A 113 -4.79 23.66 17.31
CA HIS A 113 -3.81 22.58 17.09
C HIS A 113 -4.43 21.17 17.18
N GLY A 114 -5.51 20.98 17.96
CA GLY A 114 -6.23 19.71 18.07
C GLY A 114 -7.22 19.40 16.94
N ALA A 115 -7.67 20.40 16.17
CA ALA A 115 -8.60 20.18 15.06
C ALA A 115 -7.92 19.48 13.88
N GLY A 116 -6.64 19.77 13.63
CA GLY A 116 -5.83 19.12 12.59
C GLY A 116 -5.69 17.61 12.83
N GLU A 117 -5.47 17.20 14.07
CA GLU A 117 -5.35 15.78 14.42
C GLU A 117 -6.67 15.03 14.19
N LEU A 118 -7.79 15.56 14.69
CA LEU A 118 -9.09 14.91 14.52
C LEU A 118 -9.47 14.78 13.04
N ILE A 119 -9.28 15.85 12.26
CA ILE A 119 -9.57 15.86 10.82
C ILE A 119 -8.66 14.85 10.10
N GLY A 120 -7.35 14.87 10.39
CA GLY A 120 -6.38 13.95 9.82
C GLY A 120 -6.77 12.49 10.06
N ARG A 121 -7.05 12.13 11.33
CA ARG A 121 -7.50 10.79 11.70
C ARG A 121 -8.81 10.41 11.02
N ALA A 122 -9.78 11.32 10.92
CA ALA A 122 -11.06 11.05 10.26
C ALA A 122 -10.89 10.77 8.77
N VAL A 123 -10.10 11.58 8.05
CA VAL A 123 -9.85 11.41 6.61
C VAL A 123 -9.11 10.10 6.33
N PHE A 124 -8.03 9.83 7.07
CA PHE A 124 -7.31 8.56 6.94
C PHE A 124 -8.19 7.37 7.36
N GLY A 125 -9.04 7.53 8.37
CA GLY A 125 -9.96 6.49 8.83
C GLY A 125 -11.00 6.13 7.78
N LEU A 126 -11.65 7.12 7.17
CA LEU A 126 -12.59 6.89 6.07
C LEU A 126 -11.91 6.27 4.86
N GLY A 127 -10.73 6.77 4.48
CA GLY A 127 -9.93 6.19 3.40
C GLY A 127 -9.58 4.72 3.69
N ALA A 128 -9.12 4.42 4.90
CA ALA A 128 -8.77 3.07 5.32
C ALA A 128 -9.97 2.12 5.32
N LEU A 129 -11.16 2.57 5.73
CA LEU A 129 -12.39 1.77 5.66
C LEU A 129 -12.78 1.45 4.21
N LEU A 130 -12.70 2.44 3.30
CA LEU A 130 -12.95 2.22 1.88
C LEU A 130 -11.95 1.24 1.28
N THR A 131 -10.65 1.44 1.55
CA THR A 131 -9.59 0.53 1.09
C THR A 131 -9.73 -0.88 1.66
N THR A 132 -10.19 -1.01 2.91
CA THR A 132 -10.50 -2.31 3.54
C THR A 132 -11.66 -2.99 2.81
N GLY A 133 -12.73 -2.25 2.48
CA GLY A 133 -13.84 -2.79 1.69
C GLY A 133 -13.39 -3.31 0.33
N ILE A 134 -12.51 -2.58 -0.35
CA ILE A 134 -11.89 -3.02 -1.62
C ILE A 134 -11.04 -4.27 -1.41
N ALA A 135 -10.21 -4.32 -0.36
CA ALA A 135 -9.40 -5.49 -0.04
C ALA A 135 -10.27 -6.73 0.16
N VAL A 136 -11.35 -6.62 0.95
CA VAL A 136 -12.30 -7.72 1.19
C VAL A 136 -12.94 -8.18 -0.12
N TRP A 137 -13.31 -7.25 -1.00
CA TRP A 137 -13.87 -7.58 -2.31
C TRP A 137 -12.88 -8.35 -3.19
N ILE A 138 -11.61 -7.93 -3.25
CA ILE A 138 -10.56 -8.61 -4.02
C ILE A 138 -10.24 -9.98 -3.42
N TRP A 139 -10.14 -10.11 -2.09
CA TRP A 139 -9.95 -11.41 -1.44
C TRP A 139 -11.08 -12.39 -1.73
N ARG A 140 -12.33 -11.90 -1.72
CA ARG A 140 -13.48 -12.71 -2.11
C ARG A 140 -13.38 -13.18 -3.57
N ASP A 141 -12.94 -12.31 -4.48
CA ASP A 141 -12.75 -12.67 -5.89
C ASP A 141 -11.60 -13.67 -6.09
N PHE A 142 -10.49 -13.48 -5.39
CA PHE A 142 -9.36 -14.40 -5.36
C PHE A 142 -9.78 -15.79 -4.88
N LEU A 143 -10.49 -15.89 -3.76
CA LEU A 143 -10.92 -17.18 -3.20
C LEU A 143 -11.91 -17.91 -4.10
N LYS A 144 -12.81 -17.17 -4.77
CA LYS A 144 -13.74 -17.75 -5.76
C LYS A 144 -12.99 -18.39 -6.92
N ARG A 145 -12.04 -17.66 -7.51
CA ARG A 145 -11.27 -18.14 -8.67
C ARG A 145 -10.29 -19.25 -8.30
N LEU A 146 -9.75 -19.23 -7.09
CA LEU A 146 -8.90 -20.31 -6.60
C LEU A 146 -9.69 -21.63 -6.55
N LYS A 147 -10.93 -21.57 -6.05
CA LYS A 147 -11.83 -22.72 -6.04
C LYS A 147 -12.16 -23.21 -7.45
N GLU A 148 -12.53 -22.30 -8.35
CA GLU A 148 -12.82 -22.65 -9.75
C GLU A 148 -11.64 -23.35 -10.45
N SER A 149 -10.39 -22.97 -10.12
CA SER A 149 -9.20 -23.63 -10.69
C SER A 149 -8.86 -25.01 -10.12
N GLU A 150 -9.45 -25.40 -8.99
CA GLU A 150 -9.30 -26.75 -8.42
C GLU A 150 -10.32 -27.74 -9.02
N ASP A 151 -11.44 -27.21 -9.52
CA ASP A 151 -12.54 -28.01 -10.09
C ASP A 151 -12.33 -28.35 -11.59
N ASP A 152 -11.35 -27.73 -12.26
CA ASP A 152 -10.95 -27.93 -13.68
C ASP A 152 -9.79 -28.94 -13.83
#